data_AF-A0A0D0CFG3-F1
#
_entry.id   AF-A0A0D0CFG3-F1
#
_cell.length_a   1.000
_cell.length_b   1.000
_cell.length_c   1.000
_cell.angle_alpha   90.00
_cell.angle_beta   90.00
_cell.angle_gamma   90.00
#
_symmetry.space_group_name_H-M   'P 1'
#
loop_
_entity.id
_entity.type
_entity.pdbx_description
1 polymer ?
#
loop_
_entity_poly.entity_id
_entity_poly.type
_entity_poly.pdbx_seq_one_letter_code
_entity_poly.pdbx_strand_id
1 'polypeptide(L)'
;MSGRITLSIRRFTQCYMITANSEESIIASYYDIALKNGLGEFSNWEAGLRWLSQHEEEWIILYDNADDPDLDFGRFLPQSSHGNVIITSRNSSLKQISIKSKMLKDMEPEDGLQLLLKHAIKDHEATPEQKLTVSDIAAKLHYFALALVHAGSYISQQN
;
A
#
# COMPACT_ATOMS: atom_id res chain seq x y z
N MET A 1 -26.94 -19.99 -31.81
CA MET A 1 -26.65 -19.78 -30.38
C MET A 1 -25.40 -18.91 -30.31
N SER A 2 -25.55 -17.60 -30.12
CA SER A 2 -24.44 -16.65 -30.07
C SER A 2 -23.95 -16.53 -28.63
N GLY A 3 -22.70 -16.92 -28.39
CA GLY A 3 -22.07 -16.86 -27.07
C GLY A 3 -21.87 -15.42 -26.62
N ARG A 4 -22.41 -15.08 -25.45
CA ARG A 4 -22.12 -13.80 -24.79
C ARG A 4 -20.66 -13.81 -24.34
N ILE A 5 -19.88 -12.86 -24.85
CA ILE A 5 -18.59 -12.49 -24.28
C ILE A 5 -18.92 -11.75 -22.98
N THR A 6 -18.70 -12.38 -21.83
CA THR A 6 -18.73 -11.69 -20.54
C THR A 6 -17.44 -10.86 -20.45
N LEU A 7 -17.51 -9.59 -20.88
CA LEU A 7 -16.45 -8.63 -20.59
C LEU A 7 -16.37 -8.50 -19.06
N SER A 8 -15.23 -8.89 -18.49
CA SER A 8 -14.93 -8.60 -17.08
C SER A 8 -14.94 -7.09 -16.90
N ILE A 9 -15.99 -6.55 -16.28
CA ILE A 9 -16.10 -5.13 -15.96
C ILE A 9 -15.08 -4.87 -14.85
N ARG A 10 -13.96 -4.21 -15.18
CA ARG A 10 -13.06 -3.66 -14.17
C ARG A 10 -13.80 -2.52 -13.48
N ARG A 11 -13.99 -2.62 -12.16
CA ARG A 11 -14.63 -1.56 -11.35
C ARG A 11 -13.92 -0.23 -11.52
N PHE A 12 -12.59 -0.23 -11.43
CA PHE A 12 -11.76 0.95 -11.59
C PHE A 12 -11.17 1.01 -12.99
N THR A 13 -11.36 2.13 -13.68
CA THR A 13 -10.80 2.37 -15.02
C THR A 13 -9.36 2.82 -14.94
N GLN A 14 -8.99 3.51 -13.84
CA GLN A 14 -7.62 3.91 -13.54
C GLN A 14 -7.24 3.65 -12.08
N CYS A 15 -5.97 3.31 -11.88
CA CYS A 15 -5.35 3.10 -10.56
C CYS A 15 -4.06 3.91 -10.48
N TYR A 16 -3.93 4.77 -9.47
CA TYR A 16 -2.70 5.52 -9.23
C TYR A 16 -2.15 5.30 -7.83
N MET A 17 -0.84 5.49 -7.70
CA MET A 17 -0.14 5.55 -6.43
C MET A 17 0.50 6.92 -6.30
N ILE A 18 0.30 7.56 -5.17
CA ILE A 18 0.92 8.83 -4.80
C ILE A 18 1.90 8.54 -3.68
N THR A 19 3.17 8.87 -3.90
CA THR A 19 4.16 8.84 -2.81
C THR A 19 3.90 10.04 -1.93
N ALA A 20 3.51 9.83 -0.67
CA ALA A 20 3.03 10.87 0.23
C ALA A 20 3.99 11.16 1.40
N ASN A 21 5.29 10.98 1.19
CA ASN A 21 6.31 11.19 2.22
C ASN A 21 6.66 12.67 2.44
N SER A 22 6.26 13.56 1.52
CA SER A 22 6.51 15.00 1.53
C SER A 22 5.51 15.71 0.60
N GLU A 23 5.39 17.03 0.71
CA GLU A 23 4.62 17.83 -0.24
C GLU A 23 5.18 17.68 -1.66
N GLU A 24 6.50 17.70 -1.81
CA GLU A 24 7.19 17.60 -3.10
C GLU A 24 6.92 16.27 -3.80
N SER A 25 6.88 15.16 -3.04
CA SER A 25 6.59 13.83 -3.61
C SER A 25 5.14 13.70 -4.07
N ILE A 26 4.20 14.34 -3.36
CA ILE A 26 2.79 14.37 -3.75
C ILE A 26 2.63 15.20 -5.02
N ILE A 27 3.25 16.39 -5.08
CA ILE A 27 3.26 17.26 -6.26
C ILE A 27 3.83 16.53 -7.48
N ALA A 28 4.97 15.85 -7.33
CA ALA A 28 5.57 15.07 -8.41
C ALA A 28 4.64 13.94 -8.89
N SER A 29 4.01 13.21 -7.97
CA SER A 29 3.05 12.16 -8.31
C SER A 29 1.84 12.71 -9.08
N TYR A 30 1.36 13.90 -8.73
CA TYR A 30 0.26 14.55 -9.43
C TYR A 30 0.63 15.03 -10.83
N TYR A 31 1.85 15.50 -11.00
CA TYR A 31 2.38 15.83 -12.31
C TYR A 31 2.42 14.59 -13.21
N ASP A 32 2.86 13.44 -12.70
CA ASP A 32 2.82 12.17 -13.43
C ASP A 32 1.39 11.74 -13.83
N ILE A 33 0.41 11.96 -12.94
CA ILE A 33 -1.01 11.71 -13.25
C ILE A 33 -1.48 12.62 -14.39
N ALA A 34 -1.10 13.90 -14.38
CA ALA A 34 -1.45 14.84 -15.44
C ALA A 34 -0.89 14.37 -16.80
N LEU A 35 0.41 14.07 -16.85
CA LEU A 35 1.08 13.61 -18.07
C LEU A 35 0.47 12.31 -18.61
N LYS A 36 0.21 11.33 -17.74
CA LYS A 36 -0.40 10.04 -18.13
C LYS A 36 -1.77 10.20 -18.78
N ASN A 37 -2.49 11.27 -18.44
CA ASN A 37 -3.82 11.56 -18.96
C ASN A 37 -3.81 12.60 -20.09
N GLY A 38 -2.65 12.87 -20.69
CA GLY A 38 -2.53 13.76 -21.84
C GLY A 38 -2.71 15.24 -21.51
N LEU A 39 -2.65 15.61 -20.22
CA LEU A 39 -2.58 17.01 -19.82
C LEU A 39 -1.14 17.47 -20.04
N GLY A 40 -0.94 18.40 -20.98
CA GLY A 40 0.35 18.68 -21.60
C GLY A 40 1.48 19.06 -20.63
N GLU A 41 2.72 18.98 -21.10
CA GLU A 41 3.96 19.15 -20.32
C GLU A 41 4.12 20.50 -19.60
N PHE A 42 3.34 21.53 -19.96
CA PHE A 42 3.34 22.84 -19.28
C PHE A 42 2.26 22.97 -18.19
N SER A 43 1.60 21.86 -17.85
CA SER A 43 0.58 21.84 -16.81
C SER A 43 1.22 21.85 -15.42
N ASN A 44 0.57 22.51 -14.46
CA ASN A 44 0.95 22.41 -13.06
C ASN A 44 0.42 21.10 -12.44
N TRP A 45 0.93 20.73 -11.27
CA TRP A 45 0.52 19.49 -10.58
C TRP A 45 -0.99 19.47 -10.30
N GLU A 46 -1.61 20.63 -10.08
CA GLU A 46 -3.06 20.77 -9.89
C GLU A 46 -3.86 20.26 -11.09
N ALA A 47 -3.26 20.14 -12.28
CA ALA A 47 -3.90 19.50 -13.43
C ALA A 47 -4.21 18.02 -13.18
N GLY A 48 -3.31 17.28 -12.53
CA GLY A 48 -3.55 15.88 -12.15
C GLY A 48 -4.63 15.77 -11.08
N LEU A 49 -4.64 16.68 -10.11
CA LEU A 49 -5.69 16.76 -9.10
C LEU A 49 -7.06 17.07 -9.73
N ARG A 50 -7.12 18.07 -10.62
CA ARG A 50 -8.35 18.42 -11.38
C ARG A 50 -8.84 17.28 -12.24
N TRP A 51 -7.92 16.55 -12.90
CA TRP A 51 -8.29 15.40 -13.72
C TRP A 51 -9.09 14.39 -12.91
N LEU A 52 -8.63 14.06 -11.70
CA LEU A 52 -9.33 13.12 -10.81
C LEU A 52 -10.69 13.65 -10.35
N SER A 53 -10.79 14.95 -10.10
CA SER A 53 -12.05 15.59 -9.70
C SER A 53 -13.08 15.68 -10.83
N GLN A 54 -12.65 15.72 -12.09
CA GLN A 54 -13.52 15.93 -13.25
C GLN A 54 -13.82 14.65 -14.05
N HIS A 55 -12.96 13.63 -13.96
CA HIS A 55 -13.08 12.43 -14.77
C HIS A 55 -14.16 11.49 -14.24
N GLU A 56 -15.32 11.43 -14.90
CA GLU A 56 -16.54 10.78 -14.40
C GLU A 56 -16.44 9.26 -14.12
N GLU A 57 -15.42 8.58 -14.66
CA GLU A 57 -15.22 7.15 -14.42
C GLU A 57 -14.70 6.87 -12.99
N GLU A 58 -15.02 5.69 -12.45
CA GLU A 58 -14.50 5.27 -11.15
C GLU A 58 -12.98 5.01 -11.26
N TRP A 59 -12.20 5.71 -10.44
CA TRP A 59 -10.77 5.50 -10.26
C TRP A 59 -10.45 5.17 -8.81
N ILE A 60 -9.25 4.64 -8.57
CA ILE A 60 -8.72 4.43 -7.23
C ILE A 60 -7.31 5.01 -7.07
N ILE A 61 -7.05 5.64 -5.93
CA ILE A 61 -5.74 6.17 -5.54
C ILE A 61 -5.30 5.58 -4.21
N LEU A 62 -4.04 5.18 -4.16
CA LEU A 62 -3.30 4.88 -2.94
C LEU A 62 -2.32 6.01 -2.64
N TYR A 63 -2.50 6.73 -1.54
CA TYR A 63 -1.45 7.58 -0.96
C TYR A 63 -0.60 6.72 -0.05
N ASP A 64 0.66 6.52 -0.43
CA ASP A 64 1.58 5.68 0.30
C ASP A 64 2.51 6.49 1.20
N ASN A 65 2.61 6.10 2.47
CA ASN A 65 3.47 6.71 3.50
C ASN A 65 3.14 8.19 3.81
N ALA A 66 1.85 8.52 3.96
CA ALA A 66 1.38 9.85 4.35
C ALA A 66 1.67 10.16 5.83
N ASP A 67 2.93 10.19 6.21
CA ASP A 67 3.36 10.16 7.62
C ASP A 67 3.58 11.52 8.27
N ASP A 68 3.76 12.58 7.47
CA ASP A 68 4.03 13.93 7.97
C ASP A 68 2.76 14.53 8.62
N PRO A 69 2.77 14.82 9.94
CA PRO A 69 1.62 15.41 10.62
C PRO A 69 1.46 16.91 10.39
N ASP A 70 2.51 17.60 9.93
CA ASP A 70 2.51 19.05 9.70
C ASP A 70 2.08 19.41 8.26
N LEU A 71 2.06 18.40 7.38
CA LEU A 71 1.59 18.55 6.01
C LEU A 71 0.07 18.73 5.98
N ASP A 72 -0.39 19.85 5.41
CA ASP A 72 -1.81 20.07 5.11
C ASP A 72 -2.28 19.10 4.01
N PHE A 73 -2.59 17.87 4.42
CA PHE A 73 -2.92 16.78 3.52
C PHE A 73 -4.25 17.01 2.80
N GLY A 74 -5.15 17.81 3.41
CA GLY A 74 -6.48 18.10 2.88
C GLY A 74 -6.46 18.72 1.49
N ARG A 75 -5.50 19.62 1.21
CA ARG A 75 -5.39 20.28 -0.11
C ARG A 75 -5.01 19.34 -1.25
N PHE A 76 -4.43 18.18 -0.92
CA PHE A 76 -4.08 17.16 -1.88
C PHE A 76 -5.19 16.15 -2.10
N LEU A 77 -6.30 16.20 -1.36
CA LEU A 77 -7.40 15.25 -1.56
C LEU A 77 -8.29 15.66 -2.74
N PRO A 78 -8.45 14.80 -3.77
CA PRO A 78 -9.38 15.05 -4.87
C PRO A 78 -10.80 15.11 -4.34
N GLN A 79 -11.51 16.18 -4.68
CA GLN A 79 -12.95 16.29 -4.41
C GLN A 79 -13.68 15.58 -5.55
N SER A 80 -14.23 14.40 -5.27
CA SER A 80 -14.93 13.57 -6.25
C SER A 80 -15.97 12.67 -5.56
N SER A 81 -17.08 12.41 -6.24
CA SER A 81 -18.12 11.46 -5.78
C SER A 81 -17.96 10.04 -6.35
N HIS A 82 -17.01 9.82 -7.26
CA HIS A 82 -16.79 8.57 -8.01
C HIS A 82 -15.40 7.96 -7.73
N GLY A 83 -14.47 8.73 -7.18
CA GLY A 83 -13.14 8.29 -6.80
C GLY A 83 -13.07 7.52 -5.49
N ASN A 84 -12.11 6.59 -5.39
CA ASN A 84 -11.83 5.84 -4.18
C ASN A 84 -10.41 6.17 -3.69
N VAL A 85 -10.26 6.50 -2.41
CA VAL A 85 -8.97 6.88 -1.82
C VAL A 85 -8.61 5.92 -0.69
N ILE A 86 -7.41 5.37 -0.77
CA ILE A 86 -6.76 4.60 0.30
C ILE A 86 -5.53 5.39 0.73
N ILE A 87 -5.30 5.48 2.05
CA ILE A 87 -4.13 6.15 2.61
C ILE A 87 -3.44 5.15 3.54
N THR A 88 -2.16 4.90 3.32
CA THR A 88 -1.29 4.21 4.29
C THR A 88 -0.48 5.26 5.04
N SER A 89 -0.44 5.13 6.37
CA SER A 89 0.21 6.11 7.22
C SER A 89 0.44 5.58 8.63
N ARG A 90 1.54 6.00 9.24
CA ARG A 90 1.83 5.92 10.68
C ARG A 90 1.21 7.08 11.45
N ASN A 91 0.86 8.17 10.77
CA ASN A 91 0.15 9.31 11.34
C ASN A 91 -1.32 8.98 11.62
N SER A 92 -1.61 8.71 12.90
CA SER A 92 -2.96 8.38 13.35
C SER A 92 -3.97 9.52 13.27
N SER A 93 -3.55 10.78 13.09
CA SER A 93 -4.46 11.94 12.97
C SER A 93 -5.27 11.90 11.68
N LEU A 94 -4.76 11.28 10.61
CA LEU A 94 -5.47 11.13 9.33
C LEU A 94 -6.78 10.33 9.44
N LYS A 95 -6.99 9.61 10.55
CA LYS A 95 -8.29 8.97 10.84
C LYS A 95 -9.42 9.98 10.89
N GLN A 96 -9.14 11.22 11.31
CA GLN A 96 -10.13 12.30 11.45
C GLN A 96 -10.71 12.75 10.11
N ILE A 97 -9.96 12.57 9.01
CA ILE A 97 -10.37 12.93 7.65
C ILE A 97 -10.80 11.70 6.82
N SER A 98 -10.80 10.51 7.41
CA SER A 98 -11.15 9.25 6.73
C SER A 98 -12.58 8.81 7.06
N ILE A 99 -13.29 8.26 6.07
CA ILE A 99 -14.62 7.65 6.29
C ILE A 99 -14.49 6.34 7.08
N LYS A 100 -13.42 5.59 6.83
CA LYS A 100 -13.08 4.33 7.51
C LYS A 100 -11.58 4.30 7.74
N SER A 101 -11.17 3.78 8.89
CA SER A 101 -9.77 3.48 9.17
C SER A 101 -9.62 2.07 9.73
N LYS A 102 -8.48 1.46 9.42
CA LYS A 102 -8.08 0.15 9.95
C LYS A 102 -6.66 0.28 10.48
N MET A 103 -6.49 0.06 11.78
CA MET A 103 -5.15 -0.11 12.35
C MET A 103 -4.64 -1.49 11.96
N LEU A 104 -3.46 -1.53 11.33
CA LEU A 104 -2.72 -2.76 11.14
C LEU A 104 -2.10 -3.17 12.48
N LYS A 105 -2.33 -4.42 12.86
CA LYS A 105 -1.75 -5.03 14.06
C LYS A 105 -0.59 -5.94 13.63
N ASP A 106 0.15 -6.41 14.63
CA ASP A 106 1.15 -7.45 14.48
C ASP A 106 0.52 -8.70 13.84
N MET A 107 1.36 -9.52 13.19
CA MET A 107 0.87 -10.77 12.63
C MET A 107 0.41 -11.69 13.77
N GLU A 108 -0.64 -12.46 13.51
CA GLU A 108 -0.99 -13.55 14.42
C GLU A 108 0.21 -14.51 14.53
N PRO A 109 0.48 -15.07 15.73
CA PRO A 109 1.67 -15.88 15.95
C PRO A 109 1.85 -17.00 14.91
N GLU A 110 0.77 -17.69 14.56
CA GLU A 110 0.76 -18.75 13.54
C GLU A 110 1.25 -18.23 12.18
N ASP A 111 0.71 -17.11 11.70
CA ASP A 111 1.09 -16.51 10.42
C ASP A 111 2.55 -16.01 10.46
N GLY A 112 2.98 -15.47 11.60
CA GLY A 112 4.36 -15.03 11.79
C GLY A 112 5.37 -16.18 11.77
N LEU A 113 5.05 -17.31 12.39
CA LEU A 113 5.87 -18.52 12.32
C LEU A 113 5.98 -19.03 10.89
N GLN A 114 4.85 -19.12 10.19
CA GLN A 114 4.81 -19.55 8.80
C GLN A 114 5.64 -18.63 7.89
N LEU A 115 5.55 -17.31 8.10
CA LEU A 115 6.35 -16.33 7.36
C LEU A 115 7.84 -16.51 7.61
N LEU A 116 8.26 -16.65 8.88
CA LEU A 116 9.66 -16.85 9.23
C LEU A 116 10.21 -18.15 8.62
N LEU A 117 9.48 -19.26 8.75
CA LEU A 117 9.87 -20.56 8.19
C LEU A 117 10.03 -20.49 6.67
N LYS A 118 9.06 -19.90 5.99
CA LYS A 118 9.09 -19.72 4.54
C LYS A 118 10.37 -19.03 4.08
N HIS A 119 10.88 -18.06 4.84
CA HIS A 119 12.12 -17.35 4.50
C HIS A 119 13.39 -18.03 5.02
N ALA A 120 13.33 -18.72 6.17
CA ALA A 120 14.50 -19.33 6.83
C ALA A 120 14.93 -20.67 6.22
N ILE A 121 13.97 -21.52 5.83
CA ILE A 121 14.22 -22.89 5.37
C ILE A 121 13.60 -23.20 3.99
N LYS A 122 12.88 -22.24 3.40
CA LYS A 122 12.26 -22.32 2.07
C LYS A 122 11.31 -23.53 1.95
N ASP A 123 11.54 -24.42 0.99
CA ASP A 123 10.68 -25.56 0.67
C ASP A 123 10.95 -26.81 1.54
N HIS A 124 11.82 -26.70 2.55
CA HIS A 124 12.12 -27.81 3.46
C HIS A 124 11.16 -27.84 4.65
N GLU A 125 10.77 -29.03 5.08
CA GLU A 125 10.01 -29.19 6.31
C GLU A 125 10.90 -28.95 7.53
N ALA A 126 10.43 -28.13 8.47
CA ALA A 126 11.11 -27.87 9.73
C ALA A 126 11.07 -29.08 10.65
N THR A 127 12.21 -29.45 11.24
CA THR A 127 12.26 -30.41 12.34
C THR A 127 11.56 -29.85 13.60
N PRO A 128 11.13 -30.69 14.55
CA PRO A 128 10.54 -30.22 15.81
C PRO A 128 11.42 -29.20 16.57
N GLU A 129 12.74 -29.39 16.59
CA GLU A 129 13.69 -28.49 17.25
C GLU A 129 13.80 -27.15 16.53
N GLN A 130 13.75 -27.15 15.20
CA GLN A 130 13.72 -25.93 14.40
C GLN A 130 12.43 -25.15 14.63
N LYS A 131 11.29 -25.83 14.75
CA LYS A 131 10.00 -25.18 15.08
C LYS A 131 10.04 -24.46 16.42
N LEU A 132 10.65 -25.07 17.45
CA LEU A 132 10.84 -24.42 18.76
C LEU A 132 11.74 -23.17 18.63
N THR A 133 12.86 -23.28 17.92
CA THR A 133 13.81 -22.18 17.72
C THR A 133 13.17 -21.01 16.96
N VAL A 134 12.43 -21.31 15.90
CA VAL A 134 11.69 -20.34 15.09
C VAL A 134 10.64 -19.63 15.94
N SER A 135 9.96 -20.36 16.83
CA SER A 135 8.99 -19.78 17.76
C SER A 135 9.60 -18.73 18.66
N ASP A 136 10.75 -19.04 19.26
CA ASP A 136 11.47 -18.09 20.12
C ASP A 136 11.96 -16.86 19.35
N ILE A 137 12.43 -17.04 18.12
CA ILE A 137 12.86 -15.93 17.25
C ILE A 137 11.66 -15.06 16.87
N ALA A 138 10.55 -15.65 16.42
CA ALA A 138 9.37 -14.92 16.00
C ALA A 138 8.78 -14.07 17.13
N ALA A 139 8.73 -14.62 18.36
CA ALA A 139 8.30 -13.91 19.55
C ALA A 139 9.22 -12.71 19.87
N LYS A 140 10.54 -12.87 19.78
CA LYS A 140 11.52 -11.78 19.99
C LYS A 140 11.43 -10.67 18.94
N LEU A 141 10.97 -11.00 17.75
CA LEU A 141 10.76 -10.06 16.65
C LEU A 141 9.34 -9.46 16.64
N HIS A 142 8.57 -9.68 17.72
CA HIS A 142 7.21 -9.18 17.90
C HIS A 142 6.27 -9.54 16.74
N TYR A 143 6.55 -10.64 16.04
CA TYR A 143 5.79 -11.05 14.86
C TYR A 143 5.66 -9.94 13.78
N PHE A 144 6.60 -8.99 13.74
CA PHE A 144 6.61 -7.96 12.71
C PHE A 144 7.03 -8.56 11.38
N ALA A 145 6.13 -8.53 10.40
CA ALA A 145 6.33 -9.14 9.08
C ALA A 145 7.72 -8.83 8.49
N LEU A 146 8.12 -7.56 8.48
CA LEU A 146 9.42 -7.15 7.93
C LEU A 146 10.61 -7.73 8.72
N ALA A 147 10.54 -7.74 10.06
CA ALA A 147 11.59 -8.29 10.90
C ALA A 147 11.73 -9.80 10.70
N LEU A 148 10.61 -10.51 10.60
CA LEU A 148 10.57 -11.95 10.31
C LEU A 148 11.16 -12.28 8.94
N VAL A 149 10.79 -11.53 7.89
CA VAL A 149 11.33 -11.69 6.54
C VAL A 149 12.85 -11.48 6.52
N HIS A 150 13.34 -10.44 7.20
CA HIS A 150 14.77 -10.17 7.30
C HIS A 150 15.50 -11.28 8.05
N ALA A 151 15.01 -11.69 9.23
CA ALA A 151 15.63 -12.74 10.01
C ALA A 151 15.66 -14.07 9.25
N GLY A 152 14.54 -14.47 8.64
CA GLY A 152 14.47 -15.69 7.84
C GLY A 152 15.41 -15.62 6.63
N SER A 153 15.43 -14.51 5.90
CA SER A 153 16.32 -14.36 4.74
C SER A 153 17.79 -14.45 5.12
N TYR A 154 18.17 -13.87 6.28
CA TYR A 154 19.52 -13.99 6.81
C TYR A 154 19.86 -15.44 7.22
N ILE A 155 18.97 -16.13 7.93
CA ILE A 155 19.14 -17.53 8.31
C ILE A 155 19.36 -18.41 7.07
N SER A 156 18.57 -18.22 6.00
CA SER A 156 18.71 -19.00 4.77
C SER A 156 20.02 -18.74 4.02
N GLN A 157 20.72 -17.62 4.26
CA GLN A 157 22.04 -17.36 3.63
C GLN A 157 23.19 -18.02 4.40
N GLN A 158 22.96 -18.41 5.66
CA GLN A 158 23.95 -19.03 6.53
C GLN A 158 23.81 -20.56 6.61
N ASN A 159 22.81 -21.11 5.95
CA ASN A 159 22.57 -22.55 5.75
C ASN A 159 22.95 -22.95 4.33
#